data_AF-A0A2G8SZI3-F1
#
_entry.id   AF-A0A2G8SZI3-F1
#
_cell.length_a   1.000
_cell.length_b   1.000
_cell.length_c   1.000
_cell.angle_alpha   90.00
_cell.angle_beta   90.00
_cell.angle_gamma   90.00
#
_symmetry.space_group_name_H-M   'P 1'
#
loop_
_entity.id
_entity.type
_entity.pdbx_description
1 polymer ?
#
loop_
_entity_poly.entity_id
_entity_poly.type
_entity_poly.pdbx_seq_one_letter_code
_entity_poly.pdbx_strand_id
1 'polypeptide(L)'
;MTIPEGASVQALEREVAQIYSVLDYAIHELPAGVLWAPNAANDAQCAELLVDLNRFEELSKQLAIPAQDFIDACRWHLDHYPHYRSRQRHFVDYASYCIDRGGPLRVPLLTDVVRFQR
;
A
#
# COMPACT_ATOMS: atom_id res chain seq x y z
N MET A 1 -36.75 7.10 0.47
CA MET A 1 -35.90 7.06 -0.73
C MET A 1 -34.73 6.14 -0.41
N THR A 2 -34.92 4.84 -0.62
CA THR A 2 -33.91 3.81 -0.39
C THR A 2 -32.97 3.82 -1.58
N ILE A 3 -31.69 4.12 -1.35
CA ILE A 3 -30.65 3.93 -2.37
C ILE A 3 -30.62 2.42 -2.67
N PRO A 4 -30.63 1.98 -3.93
CA PRO A 4 -30.51 0.56 -4.24
C PRO A 4 -29.15 0.07 -3.71
N GLU A 5 -29.15 -0.94 -2.84
CA GLU A 5 -27.96 -1.50 -2.19
C GLU A 5 -26.82 -1.79 -3.19
N GLY A 6 -27.15 -2.19 -4.42
CA GLY A 6 -26.17 -2.44 -5.48
C GLY A 6 -25.40 -1.21 -5.99
N ALA A 7 -25.97 0.00 -5.95
CA ALA A 7 -25.24 1.22 -6.30
C ALA A 7 -24.22 1.61 -5.22
N SER A 8 -24.51 1.28 -3.95
CA SER A 8 -23.59 1.48 -2.83
C SER A 8 -22.40 0.52 -2.92
N VAL A 9 -22.63 -0.76 -3.24
CA VAL A 9 -21.56 -1.76 -3.37
C VAL A 9 -20.60 -1.41 -4.51
N GLN A 10 -21.12 -1.02 -5.69
CA GLN A 10 -20.27 -0.60 -6.82
C GLN A 10 -19.40 0.63 -6.49
N ALA A 11 -19.89 1.54 -5.65
CA ALA A 11 -19.09 2.69 -5.22
C ALA A 11 -17.92 2.25 -4.32
N LEU A 12 -18.17 1.33 -3.39
CA LEU A 12 -17.11 0.76 -2.53
C LEU A 12 -16.09 -0.03 -3.35
N GLU A 13 -16.52 -0.83 -4.32
CA GLU A 13 -15.63 -1.58 -5.21
C GLU A 13 -14.71 -0.66 -6.02
N ARG A 14 -15.26 0.46 -6.54
CA ARG A 14 -14.46 1.48 -7.25
C ARG A 14 -13.46 2.16 -6.33
N GLU A 15 -13.88 2.53 -5.12
CA GLU A 15 -13.01 3.15 -4.14
C GLU A 15 -11.85 2.21 -3.76
N VAL A 16 -12.14 0.93 -3.49
CA VAL A 16 -11.13 -0.10 -3.25
C VAL A 16 -10.16 -0.22 -4.41
N ALA A 17 -10.66 -0.30 -5.65
CA ALA A 17 -9.82 -0.44 -6.83
C ALA A 17 -8.88 0.78 -7.03
N GLN A 18 -9.37 1.99 -6.74
CA GLN A 18 -8.56 3.21 -6.81
C GLN A 18 -7.45 3.20 -5.76
N ILE A 19 -7.80 2.94 -4.50
CA ILE A 19 -6.83 2.94 -3.40
C ILE A 19 -5.81 1.81 -3.59
N TYR A 20 -6.26 0.62 -3.98
CA TYR A 20 -5.37 -0.50 -4.30
C TYR A 20 -4.34 -0.11 -5.36
N SER A 21 -4.77 0.52 -6.46
CA SER A 21 -3.86 0.93 -7.53
C SER A 21 -2.78 1.90 -7.05
N VAL A 22 -3.11 2.80 -6.12
CA VAL A 22 -2.15 3.74 -5.53
C VAL A 22 -1.16 2.99 -4.63
N LEU A 23 -1.66 2.13 -3.75
CA LEU A 23 -0.84 1.36 -2.80
C LEU A 23 0.08 0.36 -3.51
N ASP A 24 -0.43 -0.35 -4.52
CA ASP A 24 0.31 -1.31 -5.33
C ASP A 24 1.46 -0.61 -6.09
N TYR A 25 1.16 0.53 -6.72
CA TYR A 25 2.18 1.36 -7.34
C TYR A 25 3.23 1.84 -6.32
N ALA A 26 2.78 2.40 -5.20
CA ALA A 26 3.67 2.94 -4.18
C ALA A 26 4.62 1.88 -3.60
N ILE A 27 4.11 0.67 -3.36
CA ILE A 27 4.86 -0.40 -2.71
C ILE A 27 5.84 -1.11 -3.64
N HIS A 28 5.65 -1.01 -4.95
CA HIS A 28 6.62 -1.46 -5.93
C HIS A 28 7.74 -0.43 -6.17
N GLU A 29 7.43 0.85 -6.08
CA GLU A 29 8.39 1.93 -6.33
C GLU A 29 9.21 2.33 -5.08
N LEU A 30 8.63 2.21 -3.87
CA LEU A 30 9.31 2.51 -2.60
C LEU A 30 10.59 1.68 -2.43
N PRO A 31 10.58 0.35 -2.67
CA PRO A 31 11.79 -0.43 -2.50
C PRO A 31 12.90 -0.12 -3.49
N ALA A 32 12.52 0.29 -4.71
CA ALA A 32 13.46 0.76 -5.71
C ALA A 32 13.90 2.23 -5.48
N GLY A 33 13.33 2.90 -4.46
CA GLY A 33 13.65 4.27 -4.10
C GLY A 33 13.23 5.27 -5.18
N VAL A 34 12.20 4.98 -5.97
CA VAL A 34 11.80 5.79 -7.14
C VAL A 34 10.38 6.34 -7.07
N LEU A 35 9.67 6.10 -5.95
CA LEU A 35 8.31 6.62 -5.76
C LEU A 35 8.26 8.15 -5.99
N TRP A 36 7.52 8.55 -7.02
CA TRP A 36 7.39 9.89 -7.61
C TRP A 36 8.68 10.52 -8.19
N ALA A 37 9.82 10.30 -7.56
CA ALA A 37 11.16 10.63 -8.05
C ALA A 37 12.23 9.89 -7.19
N PRO A 38 13.50 9.83 -7.63
CA PRO A 38 14.56 9.15 -6.88
C PRO A 38 14.70 9.69 -5.44
N ASN A 39 14.45 8.81 -4.46
CA ASN A 39 14.44 9.08 -3.02
C ASN A 39 13.50 10.22 -2.60
N ALA A 40 12.43 10.48 -3.35
CA ALA A 40 11.58 11.65 -3.14
C ALA A 40 10.50 11.46 -2.06
N ALA A 41 9.99 10.23 -1.88
CA ALA A 41 9.01 9.94 -0.84
C ALA A 41 9.53 10.36 0.55
N ASN A 42 8.76 11.21 1.23
CA ASN A 42 9.07 11.74 2.56
C ASN A 42 8.08 11.24 3.61
N ASP A 43 8.33 11.58 4.87
CA ASP A 43 7.53 11.13 6.02
C ASP A 43 6.05 11.51 5.91
N ALA A 44 5.74 12.73 5.44
CA ALA A 44 4.36 13.18 5.28
C ALA A 44 3.62 12.38 4.21
N GLN A 45 4.29 12.08 3.10
CA GLN A 45 3.72 11.25 2.04
C GLN A 45 3.56 9.78 2.44
N CYS A 46 4.47 9.23 3.25
CA CYS A 46 4.29 7.90 3.84
C CYS A 46 3.08 7.88 4.78
N ALA A 47 2.86 8.97 5.53
CA ALA A 47 1.68 9.11 6.39
C ALA A 47 0.37 9.22 5.58
N GLU A 48 0.36 9.91 4.45
CA GLU A 48 -0.79 9.94 3.53
C GLU A 48 -1.12 8.54 3.01
N LEU A 49 -0.11 7.78 2.56
CA LEU A 49 -0.31 6.38 2.12
C LEU A 49 -0.78 5.46 3.26
N LEU A 50 -0.39 5.73 4.51
CA LEU A 50 -0.92 4.99 5.67
C LEU A 50 -2.41 5.29 5.92
N VAL A 51 -2.86 6.52 5.67
CA VAL A 51 -4.29 6.87 5.73
C VAL A 51 -5.07 6.10 4.64
N ASP A 52 -4.54 6.08 3.42
CA ASP A 52 -5.12 5.31 2.31
C ASP A 52 -5.15 3.80 2.64
N LEU A 53 -4.08 3.26 3.23
CA LEU A 53 -4.01 1.87 3.66
C LEU A 53 -5.06 1.53 4.73
N ASN A 54 -5.26 2.41 5.72
CA ASN A 54 -6.29 2.21 6.74
C ASN A 54 -7.69 2.21 6.10
N ARG A 55 -7.94 3.10 5.13
CA ARG A 55 -9.20 3.14 4.39
C ARG A 55 -9.41 1.87 3.56
N PHE A 56 -8.36 1.39 2.90
CA PHE A 56 -8.38 0.14 2.16
C PHE A 56 -8.69 -1.06 3.05
N GLU A 57 -8.11 -1.11 4.25
CA GLU A 57 -8.38 -2.16 5.24
C GLU A 57 -9.86 -2.17 5.67
N GLU A 58 -10.46 -1.01 5.93
CA GLU A 58 -11.89 -0.90 6.24
C GLU A 58 -12.78 -1.41 5.11
N LEU A 59 -12.51 -0.96 3.88
CA LEU A 59 -13.30 -1.34 2.71
C LEU A 59 -13.15 -2.83 2.38
N SER A 60 -11.93 -3.38 2.54
CA SER A 60 -11.67 -4.81 2.34
C SER A 60 -12.48 -5.66 3.30
N LYS A 61 -12.62 -5.23 4.56
CA LYS A 61 -13.48 -5.91 5.55
C LYS A 61 -14.96 -5.85 5.15
N GLN A 62 -15.43 -4.69 4.68
CA GLN A 62 -16.84 -4.50 4.24
C GLN A 62 -17.19 -5.38 3.04
N LEU A 63 -16.24 -5.56 2.12
CA LEU A 63 -16.42 -6.35 0.89
C LEU A 63 -15.92 -7.81 1.03
N ALA A 64 -15.52 -8.23 2.23
CA ALA A 64 -14.96 -9.56 2.51
C ALA A 64 -13.78 -9.95 1.59
N ILE A 65 -12.92 -8.98 1.25
CA ILE A 65 -11.72 -9.18 0.44
C ILE A 65 -10.59 -9.69 1.34
N PRO A 66 -9.96 -10.84 1.04
CA PRO A 66 -8.87 -11.39 1.84
C PRO A 66 -7.56 -10.64 1.57
N ALA A 67 -7.42 -9.48 2.21
CA ALA A 67 -6.35 -8.51 1.91
C ALA A 67 -5.20 -8.44 2.93
N GLN A 68 -5.24 -9.29 3.97
CA GLN A 68 -4.38 -9.10 5.16
C GLN A 68 -2.88 -9.12 4.83
N ASP A 69 -2.42 -10.08 4.02
CA ASP A 69 -1.00 -10.20 3.68
C ASP A 69 -0.47 -8.98 2.91
N PHE A 70 -1.31 -8.41 2.03
CA PHE A 70 -1.00 -7.16 1.33
C PHE A 70 -0.94 -5.99 2.31
N ILE A 71 -1.92 -5.87 3.20
CA ILE A 71 -2.00 -4.79 4.19
C ILE A 71 -0.79 -4.80 5.12
N ASP A 72 -0.42 -5.97 5.64
CA ASP A 72 0.71 -6.12 6.56
C ASP A 72 2.03 -5.75 5.87
N ALA A 73 2.21 -6.19 4.62
CA ALA A 73 3.40 -5.85 3.84
C ALA A 73 3.47 -4.34 3.50
N CYS A 74 2.34 -3.73 3.09
CA CYS A 74 2.25 -2.30 2.87
C CYS A 74 2.59 -1.50 4.12
N ARG A 75 1.98 -1.85 5.25
CA ARG A 75 2.18 -1.18 6.55
C ARG A 75 3.64 -1.26 6.96
N TRP A 76 4.26 -2.44 6.83
CA TRP A 76 5.67 -2.62 7.15
C TRP A 76 6.56 -1.62 6.39
N HIS A 77 6.44 -1.52 5.07
CA HIS A 77 7.27 -0.60 4.30
C HIS A 77 7.00 0.87 4.61
N LEU A 78 5.73 1.26 4.75
CA LEU A 78 5.37 2.66 5.03
C LEU A 78 5.86 3.12 6.40
N ASP A 79 5.89 2.23 7.39
CA ASP A 79 6.44 2.52 8.73
C ASP A 79 7.98 2.60 8.71
N HIS A 80 8.63 1.83 7.84
CA HIS A 80 10.08 1.64 7.87
C HIS A 80 10.87 2.50 6.87
N TYR A 81 10.24 2.91 5.77
CA TYR A 81 10.90 3.73 4.75
C TYR A 81 11.35 5.10 5.26
N PRO A 82 10.56 5.85 6.07
CA PRO A 82 11.03 7.10 6.71
C PRO A 82 12.30 6.91 7.55
N HIS A 83 12.38 5.80 8.28
CA HIS A 83 13.55 5.47 9.08
C HIS A 83 14.78 5.21 8.19
N TYR A 84 14.62 4.45 7.10
CA TYR A 84 15.68 4.25 6.12
C TYR A 84 16.14 5.59 5.51
N ARG A 85 15.20 6.42 5.03
CA ARG A 85 15.50 7.70 4.37
C ARG A 85 16.26 8.67 5.26
N SER A 86 15.83 8.83 6.52
CA SER A 86 16.48 9.73 7.48
C SER A 86 17.92 9.32 7.83
N ARG A 87 18.30 8.06 7.56
CA ARG A 87 19.60 7.48 7.92
C ARG A 87 20.29 6.81 6.73
N GLN A 88 19.94 7.20 5.50
CA GLN A 88 20.35 6.48 4.28
C GLN A 88 21.85 6.20 4.19
N ARG A 89 22.70 7.12 4.64
CA ARG A 89 24.18 6.95 4.69
C ARG A 89 24.68 5.78 5.54
N HIS A 90 23.84 5.21 6.39
CA HIS A 90 24.16 4.11 7.30
C HIS A 90 23.71 2.74 6.75
N PHE A 91 23.06 2.72 5.59
CA PHE A 91 22.56 1.50 4.96
C PHE A 91 23.11 1.38 3.54
N VAL A 92 23.28 0.14 3.07
CA VAL A 92 23.78 -0.14 1.71
C VAL A 92 22.74 0.29 0.67
N ASP A 93 21.53 -0.22 0.84
CA ASP A 93 20.34 0.10 0.05
C ASP A 93 19.09 -0.31 0.86
N TYR A 94 17.91 -0.04 0.32
CA TYR A 94 16.67 -0.36 1.02
C TYR A 94 16.37 -1.87 1.05
N ALA A 95 16.76 -2.62 0.02
CA ALA A 95 16.56 -4.07 -0.01
C ALA A 95 17.32 -4.76 1.14
N SER A 96 18.59 -4.39 1.34
CA SER A 96 19.41 -4.85 2.46
C SER A 96 18.81 -4.42 3.79
N TYR A 97 18.34 -3.17 3.89
CA TYR A 97 17.64 -2.66 5.07
C TYR A 97 16.40 -3.50 5.44
N CYS A 98 15.63 -3.95 4.44
CA CYS A 98 14.49 -4.84 4.64
C CYS A 98 14.92 -6.22 5.15
N ILE A 99 15.92 -6.84 4.52
CA ILE A 99 16.46 -8.15 4.93
C ILE A 99 16.94 -8.10 6.38
N ASP A 100 17.73 -7.09 6.74
CA ASP A 100 18.30 -6.92 8.09
C ASP A 100 17.24 -6.80 9.19
N ARG A 101 16.01 -6.41 8.83
CA ARG A 101 14.88 -6.22 9.74
C ARG A 101 13.79 -7.27 9.60
N GLY A 102 14.01 -8.31 8.80
CA GLY A 102 13.01 -9.35 8.54
C GLY A 102 11.76 -8.84 7.80
N GLY A 103 11.90 -7.77 7.02
CA GLY A 103 10.83 -7.19 6.22
C GLY A 103 10.61 -7.90 4.88
N PRO A 104 9.44 -7.74 4.27
CA PRO A 104 9.18 -8.26 2.93
C PRO A 104 10.02 -7.54 1.87
N LEU A 105 10.51 -8.28 0.88
CA LEU A 105 11.12 -7.72 -0.35
C LEU A 105 10.12 -7.60 -1.50
N ARG A 106 9.02 -8.35 -1.40
CA ARG A 106 7.94 -8.39 -2.38
C ARG A 106 6.65 -8.34 -1.62
N VAL A 107 5.73 -7.52 -2.12
CA VAL A 107 4.36 -7.46 -1.61
C VAL A 107 3.50 -8.37 -2.48
N PRO A 108 2.66 -9.24 -1.88
CA PRO A 108 1.80 -10.14 -2.63
C PRO A 108 0.75 -9.35 -3.41
N LEU A 109 0.55 -9.68 -4.69
CA LEU A 109 -0.51 -9.10 -5.50
C LEU A 109 -1.87 -9.59 -5.02
N LEU A 110 -2.85 -8.70 -5.00
CA LEU A 110 -4.19 -9.03 -4.54
C LEU A 110 -5.06 -9.49 -5.70
N THR A 111 -5.18 -10.81 -5.85
CA THR A 111 -5.74 -11.43 -7.07
C THR A 111 -7.22 -11.10 -7.27
N ASP A 112 -7.98 -10.89 -6.20
CA ASP A 112 -9.42 -10.59 -6.26
C ASP A 112 -9.71 -9.13 -6.64
N VAL A 113 -8.83 -8.19 -6.28
CA VAL A 113 -9.04 -6.77 -6.65
C VAL A 113 -8.70 -6.50 -8.12
N VAL A 114 -7.76 -7.26 -8.69
CA VAL A 114 -7.47 -7.22 -10.14
C VAL A 114 -8.71 -7.59 -10.98
N ARG A 115 -9.66 -8.35 -10.43
CA ARG A 115 -10.90 -8.70 -11.13
C ARG A 115 -11.88 -7.54 -11.25
N PHE A 116 -11.83 -6.54 -10.36
CA PHE A 116 -12.67 -5.34 -10.44
C PHE A 116 -12.20 -4.35 -11.52
N GLN A 117 -11.00 -4.54 -12.08
CA GLN A 117 -10.42 -3.67 -13.11
C GLN A 117 -10.65 -4.15 -14.56
N ARG A 118 -11.39 -5.25 -14.77
CA ARG A 118 -11.71 -5.80 -16.10
C ARG A 118 -13.16 -5.61 -16.51
#